data_AF-A0A6P3FP55-F1
#
_entry.id   AF-A0A6P3FP55-F1
#
_cell.length_a   1.000
_cell.length_b   1.000
_cell.length_c   1.000
_cell.angle_alpha   90.00
_cell.angle_beta   90.00
_cell.angle_gamma   90.00
#
_symmetry.space_group_name_H-M   'P 1'
#
loop_
_entity.id
_entity.type
_entity.pdbx_description
1 polymer ?
#
loop_
_entity_poly.entity_id
_entity_poly.type
_entity_poly.pdbx_seq_one_letter_code
_entity_poly.pdbx_strand_id
1 'polypeptide(L)'
;MAGTGLVAGEVVVDALPYFDQGYEAPGVREAAAALVEEETRRYRPTKNYLSYLTAPDYSAFETDIMRNEFERLAARQPIELLSMKRYELPAPSSGQKNDITAWQECVNNSMAQLEHQAVRIENLELMSQHGCNAWKVYNENLVHMIEHAQKELQKLRKHIQDLNWQRKNMQLTAGSKLREMESNWVSLVSKNYEIERTIVQLENEIYQIRQQQGEANKENIRQDF
;
A
#
# COMPACT_ATOMS: atom_id res chain seq x y z
N MET A 1 -10.76 10.95 21.10
CA MET A 1 -9.90 10.60 19.95
C MET A 1 -9.36 11.91 19.41
N ALA A 2 -8.06 12.14 19.62
CA ALA A 2 -7.40 13.35 19.17
C ALA A 2 -7.49 13.40 17.64
N GLY A 3 -8.16 14.41 17.11
CA GLY A 3 -8.14 14.68 15.68
C GLY A 3 -6.70 14.84 15.24
N THR A 4 -6.32 14.11 14.19
CA THR A 4 -5.12 14.40 13.41
C THR A 4 -5.18 15.87 13.03
N GLY A 5 -4.39 16.68 13.72
CA GLY A 5 -4.32 18.12 13.49
C GLY A 5 -3.97 18.36 12.03
N LEU A 6 -4.82 19.13 11.35
CA LEU A 6 -4.51 19.67 10.03
C LEU A 6 -3.13 20.32 10.09
N VAL A 7 -2.18 19.75 9.36
CA VAL A 7 -0.82 20.27 9.28
C VAL A 7 -0.87 21.52 8.40
N ALA A 8 -0.29 22.63 8.86
CA ALA A 8 -0.27 23.90 8.14
C ALA A 8 0.24 23.69 6.70
N GLY A 9 -0.63 23.89 5.71
CA GLY A 9 -0.33 23.67 4.29
C GLY A 9 -1.20 22.63 3.58
N GLU A 10 -2.26 22.09 4.21
CA GLU A 10 -3.21 21.20 3.52
C GLU A 10 -3.93 21.92 2.37
N VAL A 11 -3.37 21.79 1.17
CA VAL A 11 -4.12 21.95 -0.07
C VAL A 11 -5.19 20.88 -0.05
N VAL A 12 -6.46 21.29 -0.01
CA VAL A 12 -7.59 20.36 -0.21
C VAL A 12 -7.53 19.92 -1.67
N VAL A 13 -6.86 18.80 -1.92
CA VAL A 13 -6.82 18.18 -3.24
C VAL A 13 -8.12 17.42 -3.43
N ASP A 14 -9.01 17.95 -4.27
CA ASP A 14 -10.23 17.25 -4.67
C ASP A 14 -9.95 16.35 -5.87
N ALA A 15 -10.27 15.07 -5.71
CA ALA A 15 -10.26 14.08 -6.78
C ALA A 15 -11.40 13.10 -6.50
N LEU A 16 -12.21 12.80 -7.52
CA LEU A 16 -13.43 12.00 -7.37
C LEU A 16 -13.33 10.62 -8.07
N PRO A 17 -12.48 9.67 -7.62
CA PRO A 17 -12.29 8.38 -8.29
C PRO A 17 -13.56 7.55 -8.56
N TYR A 18 -14.62 7.70 -7.77
CA TYR A 18 -15.90 7.00 -8.01
C TYR A 18 -16.76 7.66 -9.10
N PHE A 19 -16.50 8.92 -9.43
CA PHE A 19 -17.19 9.67 -10.47
C PHE A 19 -16.36 9.75 -11.76
N ASP A 20 -15.09 10.09 -11.65
CA ASP A 20 -14.15 10.24 -12.76
C ASP A 20 -13.64 8.87 -13.21
N GLN A 21 -14.35 8.15 -14.08
CA GLN A 21 -13.93 6.81 -14.52
C GLN A 21 -12.87 6.82 -15.64
N GLY A 22 -12.54 8.01 -16.17
CA GLY A 22 -11.64 8.17 -17.31
C GLY A 22 -10.16 7.88 -17.02
N TYR A 23 -9.74 7.86 -15.75
CA TYR A 23 -8.33 7.62 -15.40
C TYR A 23 -7.87 6.17 -15.64
N GLU A 24 -8.80 5.23 -15.85
CA GLU A 24 -8.48 3.85 -16.23
C GLU A 24 -8.36 3.67 -17.74
N ALA A 25 -8.62 4.71 -18.53
CA ALA A 25 -8.43 4.65 -19.97
C ALA A 25 -6.95 4.38 -20.32
N PRO A 26 -6.67 3.52 -21.32
CA PRO A 26 -5.31 3.21 -21.72
C PRO A 26 -4.50 4.48 -22.05
N GLY A 27 -3.28 4.60 -21.54
CA GLY A 27 -2.39 5.74 -21.81
C GLY A 27 -2.52 6.91 -20.83
N VAL A 28 -3.60 7.01 -20.05
CA VAL A 28 -3.79 8.15 -19.12
C VAL A 28 -2.81 8.08 -17.95
N ARG A 29 -2.60 6.90 -17.38
CA ARG A 29 -1.64 6.71 -16.27
C ARG A 29 -0.21 6.94 -16.72
N GLU A 30 0.13 6.47 -17.91
CA GLU A 30 1.45 6.65 -18.52
C GLU A 30 1.72 8.13 -18.82
N ALA A 31 0.73 8.84 -19.38
CA ALA A 31 0.83 10.28 -19.63
C ALA A 31 0.99 11.07 -18.31
N ALA A 32 0.18 10.75 -17.29
CA ALA A 32 0.30 11.39 -15.98
C ALA A 32 1.67 11.13 -15.33
N ALA A 33 2.16 9.89 -15.39
CA ALA A 33 3.48 9.52 -14.88
C ALA A 33 4.61 10.27 -15.60
N ALA A 34 4.55 10.40 -16.94
CA ALA A 34 5.52 11.15 -17.72
C ALA A 34 5.56 12.64 -17.34
N LEU A 35 4.40 13.25 -17.06
CA LEU A 35 4.33 14.63 -16.58
C LEU A 35 4.94 14.78 -15.17
N VAL A 36 4.66 13.82 -14.27
CA VAL A 36 5.26 13.79 -12.92
C VAL A 36 6.79 13.63 -13.01
N GLU A 37 7.27 12.79 -13.92
CA GLU A 37 8.71 12.57 -14.14
C GLU A 37 9.41 13.82 -14.67
N GLU A 38 8.83 14.52 -15.65
CA GLU A 38 9.39 15.76 -16.19
C GLU A 38 9.47 16.85 -15.11
N GLU A 39 8.45 16.99 -14.25
CA GLU A 39 8.49 17.93 -13.12
C GLU A 39 9.51 17.50 -12.06
N THR A 40 9.63 16.20 -11.77
CA THR A 40 10.65 15.68 -10.84
C THR A 40 12.08 15.88 -11.37
N ARG A 41 12.26 15.89 -12.70
CA ARG A 41 13.54 16.19 -13.34
C ARG A 41 13.94 17.66 -13.16
N ARG A 42 12.97 18.58 -13.20
CA ARG A 42 13.17 20.03 -13.01
C ARG A 42 13.36 20.38 -11.54
N TYR A 43 12.54 19.81 -10.66
CA TYR A 43 12.56 20.02 -9.23
C TYR A 43 13.01 18.75 -8.51
N ARG A 44 14.33 18.54 -8.44
CA ARG A 44 14.85 17.43 -7.63
C ARG A 44 14.50 17.68 -6.15
N PRO A 45 13.84 16.73 -5.47
CA PRO A 45 13.51 16.88 -4.05
C PRO A 45 14.77 17.18 -3.23
N THR A 46 14.82 18.36 -2.61
CA THR A 46 15.96 18.80 -1.78
C THR A 46 15.78 18.42 -0.31
N LYS A 47 14.54 18.19 0.13
CA LYS A 47 14.20 17.74 1.48
C LYS A 47 13.72 16.30 1.43
N ASN A 48 14.28 15.47 2.31
CA ASN A 48 13.73 14.15 2.56
C ASN A 48 12.36 14.32 3.25
N TYR A 49 11.28 14.02 2.54
CA TYR A 49 9.93 14.12 3.09
C TYR A 49 9.70 13.15 4.24
N LEU A 50 10.56 12.14 4.43
CA LEU A 50 10.53 11.20 5.57
C LEU A 50 11.41 11.65 6.74
N SER A 51 12.03 12.83 6.70
CA SER A 51 12.93 13.30 7.77
C SER A 51 12.27 13.49 9.14
N TYR A 52 10.94 13.61 9.18
CA TYR A 52 10.17 13.64 10.43
C TYR A 52 10.02 12.26 11.08
N LEU A 53 10.30 11.19 10.34
CA LEU A 53 10.27 9.82 10.85
C LEU A 53 11.65 9.47 11.40
N THR A 54 11.65 8.84 12.58
CA THR A 54 12.87 8.22 13.11
C THR A 54 13.37 7.17 12.13
N ALA A 55 14.69 7.15 11.89
CA ALA A 55 15.29 6.09 11.08
C ALA A 55 14.96 4.73 11.72
N PRO A 56 14.49 3.75 10.93
CA PRO A 56 14.16 2.43 11.46
C PRO A 56 15.42 1.80 12.04
N ASP A 57 15.34 1.40 13.31
CA ASP A 57 16.37 0.58 13.93
C ASP A 57 16.16 -0.87 13.50
N TYR A 58 16.94 -1.30 12.50
CA TYR A 58 16.91 -2.67 12.00
C TYR A 58 17.46 -3.69 13.00
N SER A 59 18.18 -3.23 14.02
CA SER A 59 18.74 -4.06 15.08
C SER A 59 17.86 -4.15 16.33
N ALA A 60 16.73 -3.43 16.37
CA ALA A 60 15.87 -3.32 17.55
C ALA A 60 15.36 -4.68 18.07
N PHE A 61 15.21 -5.66 17.17
CA PHE A 61 14.75 -7.01 17.49
C PHE A 61 15.85 -8.07 17.36
N GLU A 62 17.10 -7.66 17.17
CA GLU A 62 18.22 -8.59 17.15
C GLU A 62 18.51 -9.10 18.55
N THR A 63 18.30 -10.40 18.75
CA THR A 63 18.83 -11.10 19.92
C THR A 63 20.33 -11.29 19.78
N ASP A 64 21.03 -11.52 20.90
CA ASP A 64 22.48 -11.78 20.87
C ASP A 64 22.86 -12.96 19.98
N ILE A 65 22.01 -13.98 19.90
CA ILE A 65 22.19 -15.14 19.00
C ILE A 65 22.14 -14.69 17.55
N MET A 66 21.16 -13.85 17.18
CA MET A 66 21.04 -13.34 15.82
C MET A 66 22.23 -12.47 15.44
N ARG A 67 22.69 -11.62 16.36
CA ARG A 67 23.87 -10.78 16.16
C ARG A 67 25.12 -11.60 15.86
N ASN A 68 25.38 -12.62 16.69
CA ASN A 68 26.51 -13.54 16.49
C ASN A 68 26.42 -14.29 15.15
N GLU A 69 25.22 -14.74 14.75
CA GLU A 69 25.00 -15.39 13.46
C GLU A 69 25.20 -14.45 12.27
N PHE A 70 24.77 -13.19 12.38
CA PHE A 70 25.01 -12.18 11.37
C PHE A 70 26.49 -11.84 11.23
N GLU A 71 27.22 -11.72 12.34
CA GLU A 71 28.68 -11.53 12.34
C GLU A 71 29.40 -12.71 11.67
N ARG A 72 29.00 -13.94 12.01
CA ARG A 72 29.54 -15.16 11.37
C ARG A 72 29.30 -15.16 9.86
N LEU A 73 28.08 -14.83 9.42
CA LEU A 73 27.72 -14.75 8.00
C LEU A 73 28.50 -13.64 7.28
N ALA A 74 28.66 -12.47 7.91
CA ALA A 74 29.45 -11.36 7.38
C ALA A 74 30.93 -11.75 7.24
N ALA A 75 31.46 -12.51 8.20
CA ALA A 75 32.80 -13.10 8.15
C ALA A 75 32.91 -14.31 7.20
N ARG A 76 31.81 -14.72 6.55
CA ARG A 76 31.71 -15.91 5.68
C ARG A 76 32.21 -17.19 6.34
N GLN A 77 32.05 -17.28 7.66
CA GLN A 77 32.43 -18.48 8.40
C GLN A 77 31.34 -19.55 8.19
N PRO A 78 31.72 -20.77 7.76
CA PRO A 78 30.78 -21.88 7.66
C PRO A 78 30.14 -22.21 9.00
N ILE A 79 28.90 -22.71 8.98
CA ILE A 79 28.27 -23.24 10.20
C ILE A 79 29.05 -24.44 10.71
N GLU A 80 29.30 -24.47 12.01
CA GLU A 80 29.81 -25.68 12.65
C GLU A 80 28.72 -26.76 12.57
N LEU A 81 29.04 -27.85 11.89
CA LEU A 81 28.12 -28.96 11.76
C LEU A 81 27.99 -29.68 13.09
N LEU A 82 26.75 -30.02 13.47
CA LEU A 82 26.49 -30.82 14.66
C LEU A 82 27.17 -32.18 14.51
N SER A 83 28.06 -32.51 15.45
CA SER A 83 28.69 -33.83 15.49
C SER A 83 27.69 -34.89 15.94
N MET A 84 27.34 -35.81 15.05
CA MET A 84 26.47 -36.95 15.37
C MET A 84 27.18 -38.06 16.16
N LYS A 85 28.52 -38.03 16.22
CA LYS A 85 29.31 -39.05 16.95
C LYS A 85 28.94 -39.16 18.43
N ARG A 86 28.42 -38.08 19.03
CA ARG A 86 27.92 -38.06 20.41
C ARG A 86 26.69 -38.95 20.63
N TYR A 87 25.90 -39.21 19.58
CA TYR A 87 24.69 -40.05 19.65
C TYR A 87 24.94 -41.48 19.18
N GLU A 88 26.17 -41.78 18.79
CA GLU A 88 26.63 -43.10 18.39
C GLU A 88 27.48 -43.70 19.53
N LEU A 89 27.63 -45.03 19.58
CA LEU A 89 28.53 -45.72 20.51
C LEU A 89 29.74 -46.30 19.75
N PRO A 90 30.58 -45.48 19.09
CA PRO A 90 31.72 -46.00 18.37
C PRO A 90 32.76 -46.51 19.36
N ALA A 91 33.36 -47.66 19.05
CA ALA A 91 34.59 -48.09 19.70
C ALA A 91 35.76 -47.17 19.31
N PRO A 92 36.85 -47.13 20.09
CA PRO A 92 38.06 -46.41 19.70
C PRO A 92 38.55 -46.90 18.32
N SER A 93 39.08 -45.97 17.53
CA SER A 93 39.61 -46.31 16.21
C SER A 93 40.75 -47.34 16.31
N SER A 94 41.00 -48.10 15.25
CA SER A 94 42.02 -49.18 15.26
C SER A 94 43.41 -48.73 15.74
N GLY A 95 43.79 -47.46 15.50
CA GLY A 95 45.04 -46.87 15.97
C GLY A 95 45.05 -46.39 17.42
N GLN A 96 43.88 -46.30 18.06
CA GLN A 96 43.71 -45.79 19.43
C GLN A 96 43.39 -46.90 20.44
N LYS A 97 43.39 -48.17 20.04
CA LYS A 97 43.03 -49.28 20.94
C LYS A 97 43.96 -49.46 22.15
N ASN A 98 45.20 -48.98 22.06
CA ASN A 98 46.16 -49.01 23.18
C ASN A 98 46.13 -47.71 24.00
N ASP A 99 45.35 -46.72 23.59
CA ASP A 99 45.21 -45.45 24.28
C ASP A 99 44.08 -45.52 25.30
N ILE A 100 44.45 -45.43 26.58
CA ILE A 100 43.51 -45.47 27.71
C ILE A 100 42.54 -44.29 27.68
N THR A 101 42.97 -43.12 27.19
CA THR A 101 42.10 -41.94 27.15
C THR A 101 40.98 -42.10 26.12
N ALA A 102 41.27 -42.64 24.93
CA ALA A 102 40.24 -42.96 23.94
C ALA A 102 39.19 -43.96 24.48
N TRP A 103 39.61 -44.95 25.27
CA TRP A 103 38.67 -45.86 25.93
C TRP A 103 37.82 -45.16 27.00
N GLN A 104 38.42 -44.29 27.83
CA GLN A 104 37.69 -43.50 28.82
C GLN A 104 36.64 -42.60 28.16
N GLU A 105 36.96 -41.97 27.03
CA GLU A 105 36.00 -41.16 26.26
C GLU A 105 34.82 -41.99 25.75
N CYS A 106 35.08 -43.17 25.16
CA CYS A 106 34.02 -44.08 24.72
C CYS A 106 33.12 -44.54 25.88
N VAL A 107 33.70 -44.87 27.03
CA VAL A 107 32.95 -45.28 28.23
C VAL A 107 32.12 -44.11 28.78
N ASN A 108 32.69 -42.91 28.88
CA ASN A 108 31.98 -41.71 29.33
C ASN A 108 30.80 -41.37 28.40
N ASN A 109 30.99 -41.46 27.08
CA ASN A 109 29.92 -41.28 26.10
C ASN A 109 28.82 -42.35 26.26
N SER A 110 29.22 -43.61 26.51
CA SER A 110 28.28 -44.71 26.77
C SER A 110 27.45 -44.50 28.02
N MET A 111 28.09 -44.05 29.12
CA MET A 111 27.39 -43.70 30.36
C MET A 111 26.41 -42.54 30.14
N ALA A 112 26.84 -41.48 29.46
CA ALA A 112 25.98 -40.34 29.15
C ALA A 112 24.77 -40.76 28.31
N GLN A 113 24.96 -41.63 27.31
CA GLN A 113 23.85 -42.14 26.49
C GLN A 113 22.89 -43.02 27.27
N LEU A 114 23.37 -43.86 28.19
CA LEU A 114 22.51 -44.67 29.04
C LEU A 114 21.57 -43.79 29.88
N GLU A 115 22.13 -42.76 30.52
CA GLU A 115 21.34 -41.80 31.30
C GLU A 115 20.35 -41.03 30.41
N HIS A 116 20.77 -40.61 29.22
CA HIS A 116 19.86 -39.98 28.25
C HIS A 116 18.71 -40.90 27.82
N GLN A 117 18.94 -42.21 27.68
CA GLN A 117 17.86 -43.16 27.38
C GLN A 117 16.91 -43.33 28.56
N ALA A 118 17.41 -43.37 29.79
CA ALA A 118 16.58 -43.42 30.99
C ALA A 118 15.65 -42.19 31.08
N VAL A 119 16.21 -40.98 30.92
CA VAL A 119 15.43 -39.74 30.89
C VAL A 119 14.46 -39.70 29.70
N ARG A 120 14.85 -40.24 28.54
CA ARG A 120 13.97 -40.34 27.38
C ARG A 120 12.76 -41.23 27.68
N ILE A 121 12.94 -42.36 28.36
CA ILE A 121 11.84 -43.24 28.75
C ILE A 121 10.88 -42.50 29.68
N GLU A 122 11.40 -41.84 30.71
CA GLU A 122 10.59 -41.02 31.64
C GLU A 122 9.79 -39.93 30.90
N ASN A 123 10.44 -39.19 29.99
CA ASN A 123 9.77 -38.18 29.16
C ASN A 123 8.69 -38.77 28.25
N LEU A 124 8.93 -39.96 27.68
CA LEU A 124 7.96 -40.65 26.83
C LEU A 124 6.76 -41.16 27.65
N GLU A 125 6.99 -41.60 28.89
CA GLU A 125 5.92 -41.96 29.82
C GLU A 125 5.06 -40.75 30.16
N LEU A 126 5.66 -39.60 30.49
CA LEU A 126 4.94 -38.35 30.72
C LEU A 126 4.15 -37.90 29.47
N MET A 127 4.76 -37.98 28.30
CA MET A 127 4.11 -37.64 27.03
C MET A 127 2.96 -38.60 26.73
N SER A 128 3.11 -39.90 26.99
CA SER A 128 2.05 -40.89 26.82
C SER A 128 0.85 -40.59 27.73
N GLN A 129 1.10 -40.17 28.97
CA GLN A 129 0.07 -39.86 29.96
C GLN A 129 -0.66 -38.54 29.66
N HIS A 130 0.06 -37.49 29.26
CA HIS A 130 -0.50 -36.12 29.20
C HIS A 130 -0.54 -35.51 27.80
N GLY A 131 0.26 -35.99 26.85
CA GLY A 131 0.47 -35.36 25.55
C GLY A 131 -0.82 -35.19 24.75
N CYS A 132 -1.67 -36.22 24.70
CA CYS A 132 -2.94 -36.14 23.98
C CYS A 132 -3.88 -35.06 24.53
N ASN A 133 -3.97 -34.93 25.85
CA ASN A 133 -4.85 -33.93 26.48
C ASN A 133 -4.26 -32.52 26.36
N ALA A 134 -2.95 -32.37 26.55
CA ALA A 134 -2.26 -31.10 26.33
C ALA A 134 -2.43 -30.61 24.88
N TRP A 135 -2.34 -31.52 23.90
CA TRP A 135 -2.53 -31.18 22.49
C TRP A 135 -3.95 -30.75 22.16
N LYS A 136 -4.97 -31.37 22.77
CA LYS A 136 -6.37 -30.94 22.62
C LYS A 136 -6.58 -29.52 23.14
N VAL A 137 -6.10 -29.21 24.33
CA VAL A 137 -6.17 -27.85 24.91
C VAL A 137 -5.41 -26.84 24.04
N TYR A 138 -4.23 -27.22 23.54
CA TYR A 138 -3.47 -26.37 22.62
C TYR A 138 -4.26 -26.09 21.33
N ASN A 139 -4.94 -27.09 20.76
CA ASN A 139 -5.79 -26.88 19.58
C ASN A 139 -6.98 -25.98 19.88
N GLU A 140 -7.63 -26.10 21.05
CA GLU A 140 -8.70 -25.19 21.47
C GLU A 140 -8.21 -23.73 21.53
N ASN A 141 -7.01 -23.51 22.08
CA ASN A 141 -6.39 -22.19 22.10
C ASN A 141 -6.13 -21.65 20.68
N LEU A 142 -5.62 -22.50 19.78
CA LEU A 142 -5.40 -22.11 18.38
C LEU A 142 -6.71 -21.74 17.66
N VAL A 143 -7.78 -22.51 17.89
CA VAL A 143 -9.10 -22.21 17.33
C VAL A 143 -9.58 -20.84 17.82
N HIS A 144 -9.48 -20.55 19.11
CA HIS A 144 -9.84 -19.24 19.66
C HIS A 144 -9.00 -18.08 19.08
N MET A 145 -7.69 -18.28 18.87
CA MET A 145 -6.84 -17.28 18.24
C MET A 145 -7.27 -17.00 16.79
N ILE A 146 -7.61 -18.04 16.03
CA ILE A 146 -8.08 -17.92 14.65
C ILE A 146 -9.42 -17.17 14.61
N GLU A 147 -10.38 -17.57 15.44
CA GLU A 147 -11.71 -16.93 15.53
C GLU A 147 -11.59 -15.45 15.88
N HIS A 148 -10.71 -15.10 16.83
CA HIS A 148 -10.45 -13.72 17.20
C HIS A 148 -9.89 -12.92 16.02
N ALA A 149 -8.86 -13.44 15.34
CA ALA A 149 -8.26 -12.78 14.18
C ALA A 149 -9.27 -12.59 13.02
N GLN A 150 -10.11 -13.60 12.75
CA GLN A 150 -11.16 -13.52 11.74
C GLN A 150 -12.22 -12.47 12.09
N LYS A 151 -12.61 -12.38 13.36
CA LYS A 151 -13.57 -11.38 13.83
C LYS A 151 -13.04 -9.96 13.67
N GLU A 152 -11.77 -9.72 14.01
CA GLU A 152 -11.13 -8.42 13.79
C GLU A 152 -11.03 -8.08 12.29
N LEU A 153 -10.66 -9.05 11.46
CA LEU A 153 -10.65 -8.87 10.00
C LEU A 153 -12.03 -8.49 9.45
N GLN A 154 -13.09 -9.16 9.93
CA GLN A 154 -14.46 -8.86 9.48
C GLN A 154 -14.92 -7.47 9.93
N LYS A 155 -14.59 -7.06 11.16
CA LYS A 155 -14.86 -5.69 11.64
C LYS A 155 -14.16 -4.66 10.76
N LEU A 156 -12.88 -4.86 10.46
CA LEU A 156 -12.10 -3.95 9.63
C LEU A 156 -12.65 -3.88 8.20
N ARG A 157 -12.99 -5.03 7.60
CA ARG A 157 -13.62 -5.08 6.28
C ARG A 157 -14.94 -4.31 6.24
N LYS A 158 -15.79 -4.48 7.25
CA LYS A 158 -17.05 -3.72 7.36
C LYS A 158 -16.77 -2.22 7.46
N HIS A 159 -15.82 -1.82 8.30
CA HIS A 159 -15.46 -0.41 8.43
C HIS A 159 -14.94 0.21 7.12
N ILE A 160 -14.08 -0.51 6.40
CA ILE A 160 -13.60 -0.11 5.07
C ILE A 160 -14.76 0.02 4.08
N GLN A 161 -15.69 -0.93 4.07
CA GLN A 161 -16.87 -0.88 3.20
C GLN A 161 -17.77 0.31 3.53
N ASP A 162 -18.05 0.56 4.81
CA ASP A 162 -18.88 1.69 5.26
C ASP A 162 -18.25 3.03 4.83
N LEU A 163 -16.92 3.19 5.02
CA LEU A 163 -16.19 4.37 4.57
C LEU A 163 -16.22 4.54 3.05
N ASN A 164 -15.99 3.46 2.29
CA ASN A 164 -16.05 3.51 0.84
C ASN A 164 -17.46 3.83 0.33
N TRP A 165 -18.50 3.33 0.99
CA TRP A 165 -19.89 3.64 0.66
C TRP A 165 -20.19 5.13 0.90
N GLN A 166 -19.79 5.68 2.04
CA GLN A 166 -19.93 7.10 2.33
C GLN A 166 -19.17 7.96 1.30
N ARG A 167 -17.92 7.61 1.00
CA ARG A 167 -17.09 8.30 0.00
C ARG A 167 -17.75 8.26 -1.38
N LYS A 168 -18.24 7.10 -1.82
CA LYS A 168 -18.94 6.95 -3.10
C LYS A 168 -20.16 7.85 -3.19
N ASN A 169 -21.00 7.88 -2.15
CA ASN A 169 -22.20 8.73 -2.15
C ASN A 169 -21.85 10.22 -2.21
N MET A 170 -20.84 10.66 -1.45
CA MET A 170 -20.36 12.04 -1.49
C MET A 170 -19.86 12.42 -2.88
N GLN A 171 -19.01 11.58 -3.47
CA GLN A 171 -18.41 11.84 -4.77
C GLN A 171 -19.44 11.83 -5.91
N LEU A 172 -20.39 10.88 -5.92
CA LEU A 172 -21.46 10.86 -6.93
C LEU A 172 -22.38 12.09 -6.81
N THR A 173 -22.67 12.52 -5.58
CA THR A 173 -23.48 13.74 -5.34
C THR A 173 -22.75 14.99 -5.83
N ALA A 174 -21.47 15.13 -5.49
CA ALA A 174 -20.64 16.25 -5.94
C ALA A 174 -20.48 16.24 -7.47
N GLY A 175 -20.16 15.09 -8.06
CA GLY A 175 -20.02 14.93 -9.50
C GLY A 175 -21.29 15.23 -10.28
N SER A 176 -22.47 14.87 -9.75
CA SER A 176 -23.74 15.27 -10.39
C SER A 176 -23.91 16.79 -10.43
N LYS A 177 -23.53 17.49 -9.36
CA LYS A 177 -23.56 18.97 -9.34
C LYS A 177 -22.54 19.56 -10.31
N LEU A 178 -21.34 18.98 -10.42
CA LEU A 178 -20.34 19.41 -11.40
C LEU A 178 -20.87 19.28 -12.83
N ARG A 179 -21.51 18.16 -13.17
CA ARG A 179 -22.13 17.96 -14.49
C ARG A 179 -23.24 18.96 -14.79
N GLU A 180 -24.07 19.28 -13.79
CA GLU A 180 -25.10 20.31 -13.91
C GLU A 180 -24.48 21.69 -14.15
N MET A 181 -23.45 22.05 -13.38
CA MET A 181 -22.72 23.31 -13.55
C MET A 181 -22.04 23.41 -14.91
N GLU A 182 -21.45 22.32 -15.40
CA GLU A 182 -20.85 22.25 -16.75
C GLU A 182 -21.91 22.45 -17.83
N SER A 183 -23.06 21.77 -17.73
CA SER A 183 -24.17 21.95 -18.68
C SER A 183 -24.71 23.38 -18.67
N ASN A 184 -24.87 23.97 -17.49
CA ASN A 184 -25.31 25.37 -17.35
C ASN A 184 -24.28 26.33 -17.94
N TRP A 185 -22.99 26.07 -17.73
CA TRP A 185 -21.92 26.86 -18.33
C TRP A 185 -21.95 26.78 -19.87
N VAL A 186 -22.04 25.58 -20.45
CA VAL A 186 -22.15 25.40 -21.91
C VAL A 186 -23.38 26.12 -22.46
N SER A 187 -24.53 26.02 -21.78
CA SER A 187 -25.75 26.71 -22.19
C SER A 187 -25.60 28.24 -22.15
N LEU A 188 -25.01 28.79 -21.08
CA LEU A 188 -24.79 30.23 -20.95
C LEU A 188 -23.81 30.76 -22.01
N VAL A 189 -22.71 30.04 -22.25
CA VAL A 189 -21.74 30.39 -23.30
C VAL A 189 -22.40 30.34 -24.67
N SER A 190 -23.16 29.29 -24.96
CA SER A 190 -23.87 29.14 -26.24
C SER A 190 -24.90 30.26 -26.45
N LYS A 191 -25.65 30.61 -25.40
CA LYS A 191 -26.64 31.68 -25.45
C LYS A 191 -25.99 33.05 -25.65
N ASN A 192 -24.88 33.33 -24.99
CA ASN A 192 -24.12 34.56 -25.24
C ASN A 192 -23.65 34.63 -26.70
N TYR A 193 -23.13 33.52 -27.24
CA TYR A 193 -22.73 33.44 -28.63
C TYR A 193 -23.90 33.65 -29.62
N GLU A 194 -25.07 33.06 -29.34
CA GLU A 194 -26.29 33.29 -30.13
C GLU A 194 -26.73 34.76 -30.11
N ILE A 195 -26.66 35.40 -28.94
CA ILE A 195 -26.98 36.83 -28.79
C ILE A 195 -26.01 37.68 -29.60
N GLU A 196 -24.70 37.46 -29.46
CA GLU A 196 -23.67 38.19 -30.22
C GLU A 196 -23.87 38.03 -31.73
N ARG A 197 -24.13 36.80 -32.20
CA ARG A 197 -24.43 36.53 -33.61
C ARG A 197 -25.66 37.29 -34.09
N THR A 198 -26.73 37.30 -33.28
CA THR A 198 -27.99 37.99 -33.62
C THR A 198 -27.78 39.50 -33.66
N ILE A 199 -27.00 40.07 -32.74
CA ILE A 199 -26.64 41.49 -32.74
C ILE A 199 -25.91 41.85 -34.03
N VAL A 200 -24.90 41.08 -34.44
CA VAL A 200 -24.18 41.33 -35.70
C VAL A 200 -25.09 41.24 -36.92
N GLN A 201 -26.04 40.31 -36.93
CA GLN A 201 -27.03 40.22 -38.02
C GLN A 201 -27.94 41.45 -38.05
N LEU A 202 -28.46 41.87 -36.90
CA LEU A 202 -29.30 43.07 -36.79
C LEU A 202 -28.54 44.36 -37.14
N GLU A 203 -27.28 44.49 -36.75
CA GLU A 203 -26.43 45.62 -37.13
C GLU A 203 -26.24 45.71 -38.65
N ASN A 204 -26.04 44.56 -39.32
CA ASN A 204 -25.96 44.49 -40.77
C ASN A 204 -27.29 44.84 -41.45
N GLU A 205 -28.43 44.35 -40.92
CA GLU A 205 -29.77 44.71 -41.43
C GLU A 205 -30.05 46.20 -41.26
N ILE A 206 -29.73 46.79 -40.11
CA ILE A 206 -29.86 48.23 -39.86
C ILE A 206 -28.99 49.03 -40.83
N TYR A 207 -27.75 48.58 -41.08
CA TYR A 207 -26.85 49.20 -42.05
C TYR A 207 -27.44 49.19 -43.47
N GLN A 208 -28.00 48.06 -43.91
CA GLN A 208 -28.65 47.94 -45.22
C GLN A 208 -29.89 48.84 -45.34
N ILE A 209 -30.76 48.87 -44.31
CA ILE A 209 -31.95 49.74 -44.30
C ILE A 209 -31.55 51.22 -44.38
N ARG A 210 -30.51 51.63 -43.64
CA ARG A 210 -29.99 53.01 -43.69
C ARG A 210 -29.43 53.37 -45.06
N GLN A 211 -28.77 52.43 -45.74
CA GLN A 211 -28.32 52.65 -47.12
C GLN A 211 -29.50 52.84 -48.08
N GLN A 212 -30.51 51.95 -48.04
CA GLN A 212 -31.71 52.06 -48.88
C GLN A 212 -32.49 53.35 -48.65
N GLN A 213 -32.67 53.79 -47.39
CA GLN A 213 -33.31 55.08 -47.09
C GLN A 213 -32.47 56.27 -47.57
N GLY A 214 -31.14 56.18 -47.47
CA GLY A 214 -30.23 57.20 -48.00
C GLY A 214 -30.25 57.28 -49.53
N GLU A 215 -30.44 56.17 -50.23
CA GLU A 215 -30.60 56.10 -51.69
C GLU A 215 -31.98 56.62 -52.12
N ALA A 216 -33.07 56.19 -51.45
CA ALA A 216 -34.42 56.68 -51.71
C ALA A 216 -34.55 58.20 -51.49
N ASN A 217 -33.91 58.75 -50.45
CA ASN A 217 -33.87 60.20 -50.26
C ASN A 217 -33.08 60.92 -51.37
N LYS A 218 -32.01 60.32 -51.90
CA LYS A 218 -31.25 60.89 -53.02
C LYS A 218 -32.02 60.82 -54.34
N GLU A 219 -32.80 59.76 -54.56
CA GLU A 219 -33.69 59.65 -55.73
C GLU A 219 -34.85 60.63 -55.68
N ASN A 220 -35.52 60.79 -54.53
CA ASN A 220 -36.56 61.81 -54.36
C ASN A 220 -36.03 63.22 -54.61
N ILE A 221 -34.84 63.55 -54.06
CA ILE A 221 -34.20 64.85 -54.33
C ILE A 221 -33.85 65.02 -55.81
N ARG A 222 -33.58 63.95 -56.57
CA ARG A 222 -33.30 64.02 -58.02
C ARG A 222 -34.55 64.11 -58.90
N GLN A 223 -35.72 63.70 -58.43
CA GLN A 223 -36.98 63.81 -59.18
C GLN A 223 -37.66 65.17 -59.01
N ASP A 224 -37.32 65.92 -57.96
CA ASP A 224 -37.85 67.26 -57.66
C ASP A 224 -37.06 68.42 -58.32
N PHE A 225 -36.09 68.12 -59.20
CA PHE A 225 -35.39 69.09 -60.06
C PHE A 225 -35.58 68.73 -61.55
#